data_AF-A0A9E3DT48-F1
#
_entry.id   AF-A0A9E3DT48-F1
#
_cell.length_a   1.000
_cell.length_b   1.000
_cell.length_c   1.000
_cell.angle_alpha   90.00
_cell.angle_beta   90.00
_cell.angle_gamma   90.00
#
_symmetry.space_group_name_H-M   'P 1'
#
loop_
_entity.id
_entity.type
_entity.pdbx_description
1 polymer ?
#
loop_
_entity_poly.entity_id
_entity_poly.type
_entity_poly.pdbx_seq_one_letter_code
_entity_poly.pdbx_strand_id
1 'polypeptide(L)'
;GSGRSIPGFDLLEMLHAAAGCMERYGGHRAAAGLTIRRDRVAELAEAINRRAEQLLTPELLMPVERVDAVVSGGELALPLAEELIRLEPCGIGNPRPRLLVPGARFDDLRAMGEGRHARFSVSSGGTRARAVAFGCDDRLAPIAGEPLDATFRLERSAWNGAVEARLVLRHAQRCAPPSIEVLGEPDQYLKAVLGTLDGSEGGAATSLPAPARAILDRRGESPLAVIADAIAAAGPVLAVCSDVSRRLGGLTSRAGGFALISYAALEAEPALVERFGHVVALDPPSSSSGERLLFAGSGFTHLSWGEPELRFAQQMHELEYGLRASLVALYRALRVRGRAIGEELEHLLRGDGPHGRPARLAARLIRVLVELELVSLDRDLPALAVAGGSRTELERSPSYRVYAQRHEDGRRFLSSVNLLPSG
;
A
#
# COMPACT_ATOMS: atom_id res chain seq x y z
N GLY A 1 24.33 -32.06 30.12
CA GLY A 1 23.63 -30.82 29.69
C GLY A 1 23.78 -30.63 28.21
N SER A 2 22.86 -29.90 27.59
CA SER A 2 22.93 -29.48 26.18
C SER A 2 22.46 -28.03 26.08
N GLY A 3 22.98 -27.30 25.09
CA GLY A 3 22.64 -25.91 24.84
C GLY A 3 22.31 -25.65 23.36
N ARG A 4 21.59 -24.56 23.11
CA ARG A 4 21.28 -24.01 21.79
C ARG A 4 21.54 -22.51 21.81
N SER A 5 21.93 -21.97 20.66
CA SER A 5 22.23 -20.55 20.50
C SER A 5 21.36 -19.91 19.42
N ILE A 6 21.27 -18.59 19.49
CA ILE A 6 20.73 -17.72 18.44
C ILE A 6 21.84 -17.29 17.47
N PRO A 7 21.51 -16.86 16.25
CA PRO A 7 22.45 -16.11 15.41
C PRO A 7 23.07 -14.93 16.19
N GLY A 8 24.33 -14.60 15.91
CA GLY A 8 25.07 -13.57 16.66
C GLY A 8 25.73 -14.08 17.95
N PHE A 9 25.12 -14.98 18.72
CA PHE A 9 25.69 -15.51 19.97
C PHE A 9 26.44 -16.83 19.77
N ASP A 10 27.74 -16.89 20.10
CA ASP A 10 28.56 -18.11 19.92
C ASP A 10 28.61 -18.97 21.18
N LEU A 11 27.73 -19.97 21.25
CA LEU A 11 27.65 -20.86 22.41
C LEU A 11 28.95 -21.63 22.66
N LEU A 12 29.71 -21.99 21.62
CA LEU A 12 30.96 -22.71 21.82
C LEU A 12 32.03 -21.80 22.42
N GLU A 13 32.11 -20.53 21.97
CA GLU A 13 32.97 -19.52 22.59
C GLU A 13 32.60 -19.29 24.06
N MET A 14 31.31 -19.18 24.38
CA MET A 14 30.86 -18.98 25.77
C MET A 14 31.25 -20.15 26.67
N LEU A 15 31.15 -21.38 26.17
CA LEU A 15 31.58 -22.57 26.91
C LEU A 15 33.11 -22.66 27.06
N HIS A 16 33.90 -22.16 26.10
CA HIS A 16 35.35 -22.01 26.28
C HIS A 16 35.68 -20.99 27.37
N ALA A 17 35.01 -19.83 27.39
CA ALA A 17 35.20 -18.82 28.43
C ALA A 17 34.83 -19.34 29.82
N ALA A 18 33.81 -20.20 29.92
CA ALA A 18 33.39 -20.87 31.16
C ALA A 18 34.00 -22.27 31.36
N ALA A 19 35.06 -22.65 30.63
CA ALA A 19 35.63 -24.00 30.61
C ALA A 19 35.93 -24.53 32.02
N GLY A 20 36.43 -23.66 32.91
CA GLY A 20 36.75 -23.99 34.29
C GLY A 20 35.56 -24.51 35.11
N CYS A 21 34.31 -24.28 34.71
CA CYS A 21 33.09 -24.74 35.37
C CYS A 21 32.71 -26.20 35.05
N MET A 22 33.27 -26.80 34.00
CA MET A 22 32.78 -28.04 33.38
C MET A 22 33.82 -29.16 33.40
N GLU A 23 33.36 -30.41 33.35
CA GLU A 23 34.23 -31.59 33.23
C GLU A 23 34.54 -31.92 31.76
N ARG A 24 33.58 -31.64 30.88
CA ARG A 24 33.72 -31.80 29.42
C ARG A 24 32.73 -30.89 28.71
N TYR A 25 33.11 -30.32 27.57
CA TYR A 25 32.17 -29.63 26.67
C TYR A 25 32.63 -29.78 25.21
N GLY A 26 31.75 -29.43 24.27
CA GLY A 26 32.06 -29.41 22.84
C GLY A 26 30.82 -29.23 21.97
N GLY A 27 31.02 -28.89 20.70
CA GLY A 27 29.94 -28.64 19.74
C GLY A 27 30.33 -27.60 18.70
N HIS A 28 29.38 -26.74 18.36
CA HIS A 28 29.51 -25.66 17.38
C HIS A 28 28.78 -24.39 17.86
N ARG A 29 29.00 -23.27 17.17
CA ARG A 29 28.39 -21.95 17.44
C ARG A 29 26.92 -21.97 17.87
N ALA A 30 26.08 -22.77 17.20
CA ALA A 30 24.64 -22.83 17.44
C ALA A 30 24.17 -23.94 18.42
N ALA A 31 25.02 -24.91 18.76
CA ALA A 31 24.62 -26.07 19.57
C ALA A 31 25.82 -26.75 20.22
N ALA A 32 25.73 -27.03 21.52
CA ALA A 32 26.79 -27.70 22.27
C ALA A 32 26.24 -28.73 23.28
N GLY A 33 27.10 -29.65 23.68
CA GLY A 33 26.89 -30.59 24.78
C GLY A 33 27.96 -30.37 25.87
N LEU A 34 27.58 -30.61 27.12
CA LEU A 34 28.49 -30.46 28.26
C LEU A 34 28.19 -31.43 29.41
N THR A 35 29.23 -31.82 30.14
CA THR A 35 29.20 -32.54 31.41
C THR A 35 29.67 -31.61 32.51
N ILE A 36 28.88 -31.49 33.57
CA ILE A 36 29.10 -30.58 34.69
C ILE A 36 28.60 -31.23 35.98
N ARG A 37 29.29 -30.99 37.08
CA ARG A 37 28.82 -31.38 38.41
C ARG A 37 27.63 -30.53 38.85
N ARG A 38 26.67 -31.13 39.53
CA ARG A 38 25.42 -30.46 39.95
C ARG A 38 25.63 -29.22 40.81
N ASP A 39 26.70 -29.20 41.62
CA ASP A 39 27.07 -28.10 42.51
C ASP A 39 27.65 -26.87 41.77
N ARG A 40 28.07 -27.01 40.51
CA ARG A 40 28.68 -25.93 39.71
C ARG A 40 27.74 -25.28 38.68
N VAL A 41 26.46 -25.68 38.67
CA VAL A 41 25.46 -25.15 37.73
C VAL A 41 25.24 -23.65 37.92
N ALA A 42 25.27 -23.15 39.15
CA ALA A 42 25.17 -21.72 39.45
C ALA A 42 26.37 -20.92 38.91
N GLU A 43 27.59 -21.43 39.13
CA GLU A 43 28.83 -20.84 38.64
C GLU A 43 28.85 -20.74 37.10
N LEU A 44 28.44 -21.81 36.41
CA LEU A 44 28.30 -21.81 34.94
C LEU A 44 27.25 -20.80 34.47
N ALA A 45 26.12 -20.69 35.17
CA ALA A 45 25.06 -19.74 34.81
C ALA A 45 25.53 -18.29 34.97
N GLU A 46 26.22 -17.94 36.06
CA GLU A 46 26.81 -16.61 36.25
C GLU A 46 27.89 -16.30 35.20
N ALA A 47 28.74 -17.27 34.85
CA ALA A 47 29.78 -17.09 33.85
C ALA A 47 29.19 -16.82 32.45
N ILE A 48 28.17 -17.57 32.05
CA ILE A 48 27.49 -17.40 30.76
C ILE A 48 26.68 -16.08 30.75
N ASN A 49 25.87 -15.80 31.77
CA ASN A 49 25.02 -14.61 31.80
C ASN A 49 25.83 -13.31 31.76
N ARG A 50 26.91 -13.22 32.54
CA ARG A 50 27.81 -12.05 32.55
C ARG A 50 28.44 -11.76 31.18
N ARG A 51 28.67 -12.81 30.37
CA ARG A 51 29.18 -12.66 29.01
C ARG A 51 28.06 -12.38 28.00
N ALA A 52 26.87 -12.92 28.24
CA ALA A 52 25.66 -12.61 27.50
C ALA A 52 25.30 -11.11 27.61
N GLU A 53 25.35 -10.54 28.81
CA GLU A 53 25.15 -9.09 29.09
C GLU A 53 26.13 -8.17 28.34
N GLN A 54 27.32 -8.66 27.97
CA GLN A 54 28.33 -7.90 27.23
C GLN A 54 28.17 -7.98 25.69
N LEU A 55 27.42 -8.96 25.18
CA LEU A 55 27.39 -9.32 23.76
C LEU A 55 25.98 -9.24 23.16
N LEU A 56 24.93 -9.49 23.95
CA LEU A 56 23.55 -9.44 23.51
C LEU A 56 23.06 -8.00 23.51
N THR A 57 22.72 -7.50 22.33
CA THR A 57 21.94 -6.27 22.16
C THR A 57 20.45 -6.62 22.03
N PRO A 58 19.52 -5.67 22.24
CA PRO A 58 18.09 -5.91 22.02
C PRO A 58 17.78 -6.46 20.62
N GLU A 59 18.50 -6.01 19.60
CA GLU A 59 18.33 -6.42 18.21
C GLU A 59 18.72 -7.89 17.99
N LEU A 60 19.75 -8.39 18.67
CA LEU A 60 20.12 -9.82 18.62
C LEU A 60 19.05 -10.71 19.25
N LEU A 61 18.28 -10.18 20.21
CA LEU A 61 17.18 -10.89 20.87
C LEU A 61 15.87 -10.86 20.07
N MET A 62 15.79 -10.07 18.99
CA MET A 62 14.62 -10.04 18.11
C MET A 62 14.58 -11.29 17.21
N PRO A 63 13.48 -12.05 17.18
CA PRO A 63 13.32 -13.16 16.25
C PRO A 63 13.31 -12.66 14.80
N VAL A 64 14.30 -13.08 14.00
CA VAL A 64 14.38 -12.74 12.57
C VAL A 64 13.72 -13.83 11.72
N GLU A 65 12.58 -13.50 11.11
CA GLU A 65 11.98 -14.34 10.07
C GLU A 65 12.56 -13.95 8.70
N ARG A 66 13.38 -14.83 8.12
CA ARG A 66 13.90 -14.64 6.76
C ARG A 66 12.80 -14.95 5.75
N VAL A 67 12.56 -14.00 4.85
CA VAL A 67 11.65 -14.09 3.71
C VAL A 67 12.47 -14.26 2.44
N ASP A 68 12.02 -15.12 1.53
CA ASP A 68 12.69 -15.39 0.25
C ASP A 68 12.03 -14.63 -0.92
N ALA A 69 10.73 -14.31 -0.83
CA ALA A 69 10.03 -13.44 -1.76
C ALA A 69 8.81 -12.73 -1.11
N VAL A 70 8.51 -11.51 -1.57
CA VAL A 70 7.23 -10.84 -1.34
C VAL A 70 6.28 -11.26 -2.46
N VAL A 71 5.06 -11.68 -2.13
CA VAL A 71 4.08 -12.15 -3.13
C VAL A 71 2.69 -11.58 -2.88
N SER A 72 1.94 -11.40 -3.96
CA SER A 72 0.50 -11.18 -3.92
C SER A 72 -0.25 -12.48 -3.58
N GLY A 73 -1.52 -12.36 -3.16
CA GLY A 73 -2.34 -13.54 -2.91
C GLY A 73 -2.73 -14.34 -4.17
N GLY A 74 -2.57 -13.77 -5.37
CA GLY A 74 -2.91 -14.41 -6.64
C GLY A 74 -1.88 -15.43 -7.08
N GLU A 75 -0.60 -15.13 -6.86
CA GLU A 75 0.53 -16.02 -7.16
C GLU A 75 0.52 -17.30 -6.31
N LEU A 76 -0.23 -17.33 -5.20
CA LEU A 76 -0.31 -18.44 -4.24
C LEU A 76 -1.20 -19.61 -4.73
N ALA A 77 -1.06 -19.94 -6.01
CA ALA A 77 -1.82 -20.95 -6.72
C ALA A 77 -1.03 -22.26 -6.92
N LEU A 78 -1.66 -23.27 -7.52
CA LEU A 78 -1.05 -24.59 -7.75
C LEU A 78 0.19 -24.54 -8.68
N PRO A 79 0.22 -23.72 -9.76
CA PRO A 79 1.42 -23.62 -10.60
C PRO A 79 2.68 -23.20 -9.83
N LEU A 80 2.61 -22.15 -9.01
CA LEU A 80 3.74 -21.74 -8.17
C LEU A 80 4.10 -22.84 -7.16
N ALA A 81 3.11 -23.54 -6.59
CA ALA A 81 3.39 -24.68 -5.70
C ALA A 81 4.17 -25.80 -6.40
N GLU A 82 3.91 -26.04 -7.69
CA GLU A 82 4.60 -27.03 -8.52
C GLU A 82 5.98 -26.53 -8.98
N GLU A 83 6.16 -25.24 -9.24
CA GLU A 83 7.46 -24.64 -9.50
C GLU A 83 8.39 -24.71 -8.29
N LEU A 84 7.90 -24.40 -7.08
CA LEU A 84 8.69 -24.46 -5.85
C LEU A 84 9.12 -25.89 -5.47
N ILE A 85 8.43 -26.93 -5.95
CA ILE A 85 8.86 -28.33 -5.80
C ILE A 85 10.15 -28.61 -6.60
N ARG A 86 10.41 -27.87 -7.68
CA ARG A 86 11.64 -28.02 -8.48
C ARG A 86 12.91 -27.58 -7.74
N LEU A 87 12.77 -26.94 -6.58
CA LEU A 87 13.87 -26.58 -5.68
C LEU A 87 14.24 -27.72 -4.70
N GLU A 88 13.54 -28.85 -4.72
CA GLU A 88 13.88 -30.00 -3.88
C GLU A 88 15.17 -30.71 -4.35
N PRO A 89 15.97 -31.33 -3.45
CA PRO A 89 15.68 -31.58 -2.03
C PRO A 89 15.92 -30.37 -1.13
N CYS A 90 14.93 -30.07 -0.27
CA CYS A 90 15.03 -29.02 0.74
C CYS A 90 15.57 -29.56 2.07
N GLY A 91 16.39 -28.76 2.77
CA GLY A 91 17.06 -29.12 4.03
C GLY A 91 17.75 -27.92 4.68
N ILE A 92 18.74 -28.16 5.55
CA ILE A 92 19.45 -27.09 6.28
C ILE A 92 20.18 -26.13 5.33
N GLY A 93 20.81 -26.66 4.27
CA GLY A 93 21.52 -25.86 3.26
C GLY A 93 20.64 -25.33 2.13
N ASN A 94 19.36 -25.72 2.09
CA ASN A 94 18.39 -25.34 1.05
C ASN A 94 16.99 -25.29 1.69
N PRO A 95 16.67 -24.29 2.53
CA PRO A 95 15.40 -24.24 3.22
C PRO A 95 14.23 -24.11 2.22
N ARG A 96 13.06 -24.67 2.56
CA ARG A 96 11.85 -24.42 1.77
C ARG A 96 11.54 -22.92 1.74
N PRO A 97 11.26 -22.32 0.57
CA PRO A 97 11.00 -20.88 0.46
C PRO A 97 9.88 -20.38 1.38
N ARG A 98 10.08 -19.18 1.92
CA ARG A 98 9.12 -18.45 2.73
C ARG A 98 8.63 -17.23 1.96
N LEU A 99 7.33 -17.21 1.71
CA LEU A 99 6.66 -16.17 0.95
C LEU A 99 5.96 -15.21 1.93
N LEU A 100 6.25 -13.92 1.85
CA LEU A 100 5.59 -12.88 2.63
C LEU A 100 4.38 -12.34 1.85
N VAL A 101 3.22 -12.34 2.49
CA VAL A 101 2.04 -11.60 2.04
C VAL A 101 1.86 -10.39 2.97
N PRO A 102 2.16 -9.17 2.50
CA PRO A 102 2.05 -7.97 3.34
C PRO A 102 0.59 -7.55 3.51
N GLY A 103 0.23 -7.06 4.69
CA GLY A 103 -1.12 -6.53 4.96
C GLY A 103 -2.28 -7.49 4.68
N ALA A 104 -2.06 -8.80 4.79
CA ALA A 104 -3.05 -9.84 4.51
C ALA A 104 -4.19 -9.82 5.53
N ARG A 105 -5.37 -10.33 5.16
CA ARG A 105 -6.48 -10.55 6.10
C ARG A 105 -6.77 -12.04 6.23
N PHE A 106 -7.06 -12.48 7.45
CA PHE A 106 -7.41 -13.88 7.73
C PHE A 106 -8.92 -14.02 7.91
N ASP A 107 -9.57 -14.59 6.91
CA ASP A 107 -11.02 -14.78 6.83
C ASP A 107 -11.41 -16.23 7.16
N ASP A 108 -12.64 -16.45 7.62
CA ASP A 108 -13.18 -17.79 7.94
C ASP A 108 -12.27 -18.64 8.85
N LEU A 109 -11.66 -18.01 9.86
CA LEU A 109 -10.82 -18.68 10.85
C LEU A 109 -11.64 -19.71 11.66
N ARG A 110 -11.21 -20.98 11.60
CA ARG A 110 -11.82 -22.11 12.32
C ARG A 110 -10.73 -22.94 13.00
N ALA A 111 -10.86 -23.13 14.31
CA ALA A 111 -10.09 -24.11 15.05
C ALA A 111 -10.32 -25.54 14.54
N MET A 112 -9.31 -26.39 14.66
CA MET A 112 -9.35 -27.83 14.35
C MET A 112 -8.37 -28.60 15.23
N GLY A 113 -8.63 -29.89 15.49
CA GLY A 113 -7.81 -30.69 16.40
C GLY A 113 -7.78 -30.11 17.83
N GLU A 114 -8.96 -29.93 18.43
CA GLU A 114 -9.13 -29.44 19.81
C GLU A 114 -8.48 -28.06 20.09
N GLY A 115 -8.43 -27.17 19.09
CA GLY A 115 -7.84 -25.82 19.21
C GLY A 115 -6.34 -25.73 18.87
N ARG A 116 -5.65 -26.87 18.76
CA ARG A 116 -4.20 -26.93 18.48
C ARG A 116 -3.81 -26.38 17.10
N HIS A 117 -4.73 -26.45 16.15
CA HIS A 117 -4.51 -26.05 14.77
C HIS A 117 -5.67 -25.16 14.29
N ALA A 118 -5.46 -24.42 13.20
CA ALA A 118 -6.50 -23.62 12.58
C ALA A 118 -6.49 -23.77 11.05
N ARG A 119 -7.67 -23.68 10.45
CA ARG A 119 -7.87 -23.49 9.00
C ARG A 119 -8.56 -22.16 8.76
N PHE A 120 -8.17 -21.47 7.69
CA PHE A 120 -8.66 -20.13 7.35
C PHE A 120 -8.45 -19.86 5.87
N SER A 121 -8.86 -18.68 5.41
CA SER A 121 -8.46 -18.12 4.13
C SER A 121 -7.60 -16.89 4.34
N VAL A 122 -6.63 -16.70 3.44
CA VAL A 122 -5.80 -15.51 3.37
C VAL A 122 -6.31 -14.69 2.21
N SER A 123 -6.74 -13.45 2.44
CA SER A 123 -7.08 -12.50 1.39
C SER A 123 -6.03 -11.39 1.29
N SER A 124 -5.64 -11.08 0.05
CA SER A 124 -4.73 -9.98 -0.30
C SER A 124 -5.05 -9.46 -1.70
N GLY A 125 -5.13 -8.15 -1.87
CA GLY A 125 -5.75 -7.54 -3.05
C GLY A 125 -7.17 -8.09 -3.29
N GLY A 126 -7.48 -8.43 -4.54
CA GLY A 126 -8.73 -9.09 -4.94
C GLY A 126 -8.71 -10.63 -4.86
N THR A 127 -7.70 -11.23 -4.23
CA THR A 127 -7.41 -12.67 -4.31
C THR A 127 -7.52 -13.35 -2.95
N ARG A 128 -7.81 -14.66 -2.94
CA ARG A 128 -8.08 -15.44 -1.73
C ARG A 128 -7.56 -16.88 -1.84
N ALA A 129 -6.67 -17.27 -0.95
CA ALA A 129 -6.08 -18.60 -0.87
C ALA A 129 -6.45 -19.32 0.44
N ARG A 130 -6.44 -20.66 0.46
CA ARG A 130 -6.79 -21.45 1.67
C ARG A 130 -5.53 -21.81 2.45
N ALA A 131 -5.58 -21.60 3.76
CA ALA A 131 -4.44 -21.71 4.66
C ALA A 131 -4.72 -22.59 5.88
N VAL A 132 -3.63 -23.14 6.43
CA VAL A 132 -3.61 -23.84 7.72
C VAL A 132 -2.47 -23.32 8.59
N ALA A 133 -2.70 -23.31 9.91
CA ALA A 133 -1.68 -23.09 10.92
C ALA A 133 -1.66 -24.29 11.87
N PHE A 134 -0.46 -24.76 12.21
CA PHE A 134 -0.26 -25.90 13.11
C PHE A 134 0.44 -25.46 14.40
N GLY A 135 -0.05 -25.89 15.57
CA GLY A 135 0.56 -25.52 16.86
C GLY A 135 0.32 -24.05 17.19
N CYS A 136 -0.88 -23.56 16.90
CA CYS A 136 -1.26 -22.17 17.10
C CYS A 136 -2.06 -21.94 18.38
N ASP A 137 -2.69 -22.98 18.96
CA ASP A 137 -3.38 -22.94 20.27
C ASP A 137 -4.22 -21.65 20.44
N ASP A 138 -5.15 -21.42 19.51
CA ASP A 138 -6.01 -20.23 19.35
C ASP A 138 -5.33 -18.83 19.26
N ARG A 139 -3.99 -18.73 19.26
CA ARG A 139 -3.23 -17.45 19.16
C ARG A 139 -3.53 -16.59 17.93
N LEU A 140 -4.20 -17.13 16.91
CA LEU A 140 -4.61 -16.37 15.73
C LEU A 140 -5.95 -15.64 15.91
N ALA A 141 -6.81 -16.07 16.83
CA ALA A 141 -8.12 -15.44 17.03
C ALA A 141 -8.03 -13.97 17.51
N PRO A 142 -7.12 -13.58 18.43
CA PRO A 142 -6.99 -12.19 18.89
C PRO A 142 -6.42 -11.20 17.86
N ILE A 143 -6.00 -11.68 16.70
CA ILE A 143 -5.46 -10.87 15.58
C ILE A 143 -6.28 -11.06 14.29
N ALA A 144 -7.36 -11.85 14.34
CA ALA A 144 -8.22 -12.09 13.19
C ALA A 144 -9.02 -10.82 12.83
N GLY A 145 -9.08 -10.49 11.54
CA GLY A 145 -9.74 -9.29 11.02
C GLY A 145 -8.87 -8.03 10.99
N GLU A 146 -7.70 -8.01 11.65
CA GLU A 146 -6.68 -6.98 11.44
C GLU A 146 -5.86 -7.26 10.16
N PRO A 147 -5.17 -6.26 9.58
CA PRO A 147 -4.14 -6.49 8.57
C PRO A 147 -2.89 -7.10 9.21
N LEU A 148 -2.41 -8.20 8.64
CA LEU A 148 -1.28 -8.97 9.14
C LEU A 148 -0.19 -9.13 8.09
N ASP A 149 1.05 -8.88 8.48
CA ASP A 149 2.22 -9.32 7.71
C ASP A 149 2.46 -10.79 8.05
N ALA A 150 2.27 -11.65 7.05
CA ALA A 150 2.19 -13.09 7.26
C ALA A 150 3.10 -13.85 6.29
N THR A 151 3.90 -14.78 6.84
CA THR A 151 4.79 -15.64 6.05
C THR A 151 4.23 -17.04 5.93
N PHE A 152 4.32 -17.61 4.73
CA PHE A 152 3.78 -18.91 4.39
C PHE A 152 4.83 -19.79 3.68
N ARG A 153 4.65 -21.10 3.81
CA ARG A 153 5.08 -22.03 2.77
C ARG A 153 3.89 -22.33 1.89
N LEU A 154 4.11 -22.40 0.58
CA LEU A 154 3.14 -22.88 -0.38
C LEU A 154 3.39 -24.38 -0.61
N GLU A 155 2.38 -25.21 -0.40
CA GLU A 155 2.49 -26.67 -0.48
C GLU A 155 1.42 -27.24 -1.42
N ARG A 156 1.82 -28.17 -2.30
CA ARG A 156 0.90 -28.94 -3.14
C ARG A 156 0.25 -30.05 -2.31
N SER A 157 -1.06 -29.94 -2.10
CA SER A 157 -1.84 -30.88 -1.31
C SER A 157 -2.66 -31.80 -2.22
N ALA A 158 -2.45 -33.12 -2.14
CA ALA A 158 -3.32 -34.12 -2.73
C ALA A 158 -4.18 -34.79 -1.64
N TRP A 159 -5.51 -34.67 -1.74
CA TRP A 159 -6.45 -35.25 -0.77
C TRP A 159 -7.78 -35.63 -1.44
N ASN A 160 -8.30 -36.83 -1.17
CA ASN A 160 -9.55 -37.36 -1.76
C ASN A 160 -9.65 -37.19 -3.30
N GLY A 161 -8.53 -37.32 -4.02
CA GLY A 161 -8.46 -37.16 -5.47
C GLY A 161 -8.36 -35.71 -5.97
N ALA A 162 -8.56 -34.71 -5.11
CA ALA A 162 -8.31 -33.30 -5.44
C ALA A 162 -6.83 -32.95 -5.21
N VAL A 163 -6.25 -32.18 -6.13
CA VAL A 163 -4.90 -31.60 -6.01
C VAL A 163 -5.04 -30.09 -5.99
N GLU A 164 -4.56 -29.45 -4.93
CA GLU A 164 -4.78 -28.03 -4.69
C GLU A 164 -3.57 -27.38 -4.01
N ALA A 165 -3.42 -26.07 -4.19
CA ALA A 165 -2.50 -25.27 -3.41
C ALA A 165 -2.99 -25.12 -1.96
N ARG A 166 -2.07 -25.21 -1.00
CA ARG A 166 -2.32 -24.98 0.42
C ARG A 166 -1.22 -24.08 0.99
N LEU A 167 -1.63 -23.01 1.66
CA LEU A 167 -0.73 -22.19 2.47
C LEU A 167 -0.54 -22.80 3.85
N VAL A 168 0.71 -22.93 4.30
CA VAL A 168 1.05 -23.31 5.67
C VAL A 168 1.71 -22.11 6.34
N LEU A 169 0.99 -21.54 7.32
CA LEU A 169 1.46 -20.37 8.07
C LEU A 169 2.75 -20.69 8.82
N ARG A 170 3.70 -19.77 8.75
CA ARG A 170 4.98 -19.81 9.48
C ARG A 170 5.02 -18.76 10.59
N HIS A 171 4.69 -17.52 10.24
CA HIS A 171 4.57 -16.40 11.17
C HIS A 171 3.45 -15.46 10.74
N ALA A 172 2.81 -14.78 11.69
CA ALA A 172 1.89 -13.67 11.44
C ALA A 172 2.06 -12.64 12.55
N GLN A 173 2.15 -11.38 12.17
CA GLN A 173 2.18 -10.23 13.09
C GLN A 173 1.25 -9.13 12.59
N ARG A 174 0.83 -8.24 13.49
CA ARG A 174 0.11 -7.01 13.12
C ARG A 174 0.99 -6.14 12.24
N CYS A 175 0.42 -5.53 11.20
CA CYS A 175 1.13 -4.53 10.42
C CYS A 175 1.48 -3.33 11.32
N ALA A 176 2.74 -2.91 11.30
CA ALA A 176 3.22 -1.70 11.95
C ALA A 176 3.95 -0.81 10.93
N PRO A 177 3.25 -0.31 9.89
CA PRO A 177 3.88 0.43 8.82
C PRO A 177 4.42 1.79 9.31
N PRO A 178 5.52 2.30 8.72
CA PRO A 178 5.92 3.69 8.88
C PRO A 178 4.85 4.65 8.32
N SER A 179 5.02 5.96 8.51
CA SER A 179 4.15 6.96 7.87
C SER A 179 4.20 6.91 6.34
N ILE A 180 3.13 7.34 5.69
CA ILE A 180 3.08 7.67 4.26
C ILE A 180 3.31 9.18 4.12
N GLU A 181 4.28 9.61 3.30
CA GLU A 181 4.49 11.03 2.97
C GLU A 181 3.47 11.44 1.89
N VAL A 182 2.51 12.31 2.21
CA VAL A 182 1.57 12.82 1.19
C VAL A 182 2.18 14.02 0.48
N LEU A 183 2.21 13.98 -0.85
CA LEU A 183 2.77 15.03 -1.70
C LEU A 183 1.70 15.76 -2.52
N GLY A 184 1.88 17.08 -2.68
CA GLY A 184 1.07 17.92 -3.57
C GLY A 184 -0.41 18.08 -3.21
N GLU A 185 -0.85 17.55 -2.05
CA GLU A 185 -2.17 17.84 -1.48
C GLU A 185 -2.06 19.04 -0.51
N PRO A 186 -2.92 20.06 -0.62
CA PRO A 186 -2.72 21.34 0.07
C PRO A 186 -3.35 21.42 1.47
N ASP A 187 -2.58 21.91 2.46
CA ASP A 187 -3.04 22.10 3.84
C ASP A 187 -4.21 23.08 3.99
N GLN A 188 -4.28 24.10 3.13
CA GLN A 188 -5.28 25.18 3.19
C GLN A 188 -6.23 25.10 2.00
N TYR A 189 -7.40 24.52 2.21
CA TYR A 189 -8.34 24.17 1.14
C TYR A 189 -8.83 25.37 0.34
N LEU A 190 -9.39 26.43 0.98
CA LEU A 190 -9.83 27.62 0.25
C LEU A 190 -8.70 28.31 -0.51
N LYS A 191 -7.49 28.37 0.05
CA LYS A 191 -6.31 28.91 -0.62
C LYS A 191 -5.96 28.11 -1.88
N ALA A 192 -6.07 26.79 -1.85
CA ALA A 192 -5.85 25.93 -3.00
C ALA A 192 -6.96 26.01 -4.06
N VAL A 193 -8.21 26.18 -3.64
CA VAL A 193 -9.34 26.46 -4.56
C VAL A 193 -9.04 27.75 -5.35
N LEU A 194 -8.64 28.82 -4.66
CA LEU A 194 -8.29 30.10 -5.30
C LEU A 194 -7.06 29.99 -6.19
N GLY A 195 -5.98 29.36 -5.74
CA GLY A 195 -4.78 29.13 -6.56
C GLY A 195 -5.07 28.31 -7.82
N THR A 196 -6.01 27.36 -7.77
CA THR A 196 -6.46 26.59 -8.95
C THR A 196 -7.31 27.45 -9.91
N LEU A 197 -8.04 28.45 -9.40
CA LEU A 197 -8.76 29.42 -10.24
C LEU A 197 -7.81 30.40 -10.96
N ASP A 198 -6.64 30.66 -10.38
CA ASP A 198 -5.62 31.56 -10.94
C ASP A 198 -4.71 30.88 -11.97
N GLY A 199 -4.56 29.56 -11.90
CA GLY A 199 -3.84 28.77 -12.90
C GLY A 199 -4.51 28.78 -14.29
N SER A 200 -3.70 28.68 -15.35
CA SER A 200 -4.18 28.59 -16.72
C SER A 200 -4.86 27.24 -17.01
N GLU A 201 -5.99 27.28 -17.73
CA GLU A 201 -6.74 26.09 -18.15
C GLU A 201 -6.02 25.37 -19.30
N GLY A 202 -5.09 24.52 -18.91
CA GLY A 202 -4.01 24.06 -19.78
C GLY A 202 -2.74 24.32 -19.00
N GLY A 203 -2.21 23.26 -18.38
CA GLY A 203 -0.92 23.33 -17.73
C GLY A 203 0.07 23.89 -18.73
N ALA A 204 0.92 24.82 -18.27
CA ALA A 204 2.04 25.27 -19.07
C ALA A 204 2.75 24.04 -19.65
N ALA A 205 3.26 24.16 -20.88
CA ALA A 205 4.05 23.10 -21.49
C ALA A 205 5.44 23.03 -20.83
N THR A 206 5.47 22.79 -19.52
CA THR A 206 6.61 22.26 -18.79
C THR A 206 7.04 21.03 -19.57
N SER A 207 8.27 21.06 -20.08
CA SER A 207 8.80 19.94 -20.86
C SER A 207 8.77 18.69 -19.99
N LEU A 208 7.84 17.79 -20.26
CA LEU A 208 7.78 16.49 -19.59
C LEU A 208 9.15 15.82 -19.76
N PRO A 209 9.79 15.31 -18.69
CA PRO A 209 11.06 14.62 -18.82
C PRO A 209 10.90 13.47 -19.81
N ALA A 210 11.91 13.24 -20.65
CA ALA A 210 11.86 12.18 -21.65
C ALA A 210 11.60 10.82 -20.95
N PRO A 211 10.76 9.94 -21.54
CA PRO A 211 10.48 8.64 -20.95
C PRO A 211 11.75 7.78 -20.98
N ALA A 212 12.24 7.42 -19.80
CA ALA A 212 13.47 6.63 -19.64
C ALA A 212 13.40 5.63 -18.47
N ARG A 213 12.25 5.49 -17.80
CA ARG A 213 12.03 4.46 -16.77
C ARG A 213 11.82 3.09 -17.40
N ALA A 214 12.40 2.06 -16.78
CA ALA A 214 12.09 0.68 -17.09
C ALA A 214 10.68 0.35 -16.57
N ILE A 215 9.80 -0.08 -17.48
CA ILE A 215 8.41 -0.44 -17.13
C ILE A 215 8.38 -1.89 -16.65
N LEU A 216 7.87 -2.08 -15.44
CA LEU A 216 7.60 -3.37 -14.83
C LEU A 216 6.07 -3.56 -14.81
N ASP A 217 5.56 -4.36 -15.73
CA ASP A 217 4.13 -4.65 -15.81
C ASP A 217 3.76 -5.71 -14.78
N ARG A 218 3.06 -5.28 -13.73
CA ARG A 218 2.65 -6.07 -12.55
C ARG A 218 1.13 -6.03 -12.37
N ARG A 219 0.40 -5.82 -13.47
CA ARG A 219 -1.06 -5.71 -13.45
C ARG A 219 -1.67 -7.04 -13.04
N GLY A 220 -2.67 -6.98 -12.17
CA GLY A 220 -3.25 -8.16 -11.50
C GLY A 220 -2.57 -8.55 -10.19
N GLU A 221 -1.33 -8.13 -9.92
CA GLU A 221 -0.72 -8.25 -8.59
C GLU A 221 -1.37 -7.29 -7.57
N SER A 222 -1.13 -7.53 -6.29
CA SER A 222 -1.59 -6.61 -5.24
C SER A 222 -0.70 -5.36 -5.20
N PRO A 223 -1.26 -4.12 -5.26
CA PRO A 223 -0.48 -2.90 -5.11
C PRO A 223 0.36 -2.88 -3.82
N LEU A 224 -0.09 -3.53 -2.74
CA LEU A 224 0.64 -3.63 -1.48
C LEU A 224 1.87 -4.55 -1.58
N ALA A 225 1.78 -5.65 -2.32
CA ALA A 225 2.93 -6.52 -2.58
C ALA A 225 3.96 -5.80 -3.44
N VAL A 226 3.52 -5.09 -4.48
CA VAL A 226 4.39 -4.29 -5.36
C VAL A 226 5.07 -3.14 -4.60
N ILE A 227 4.36 -2.42 -3.72
CA ILE A 227 4.97 -1.41 -2.84
C ILE A 227 6.03 -2.05 -1.93
N ALA A 228 5.70 -3.14 -1.25
CA ALA A 228 6.61 -3.79 -0.30
C ALA A 228 7.88 -4.33 -0.98
N ASP A 229 7.75 -4.89 -2.18
CA ASP A 229 8.87 -5.34 -3.01
C ASP A 229 9.72 -4.15 -3.52
N ALA A 230 9.09 -3.07 -3.97
CA ALA A 230 9.79 -1.85 -4.37
C ALA A 230 10.56 -1.18 -3.21
N ILE A 231 10.05 -1.27 -1.98
CA ILE A 231 10.76 -0.83 -0.76
C ILE A 231 11.94 -1.76 -0.47
N ALA A 232 11.75 -3.08 -0.59
CA ALA A 232 12.79 -4.08 -0.36
C ALA A 232 13.97 -3.97 -1.36
N ALA A 233 13.72 -3.47 -2.57
CA ALA A 233 14.73 -3.20 -3.59
C ALA A 233 15.68 -2.01 -3.26
N ALA A 234 15.48 -1.34 -2.13
CA ALA A 234 16.30 -0.24 -1.61
C ALA A 234 16.35 1.02 -2.51
N GLY A 235 15.24 1.77 -2.51
CA GLY A 235 15.17 3.12 -3.05
C GLY A 235 13.92 3.88 -2.59
N PRO A 236 13.88 5.22 -2.70
CA PRO A 236 12.67 5.98 -2.41
C PRO A 236 11.56 5.60 -3.41
N VAL A 237 10.37 5.29 -2.87
CA VAL A 237 9.19 4.85 -3.62
C VAL A 237 8.11 5.95 -3.67
N LEU A 238 7.60 6.24 -4.86
CA LEU A 238 6.44 7.11 -5.10
C LEU A 238 5.24 6.30 -5.58
N ALA A 239 4.22 6.16 -4.75
CA ALA A 239 2.92 5.65 -5.16
C ALA A 239 2.08 6.76 -5.81
N VAL A 240 1.50 6.48 -6.97
CA VAL A 240 0.66 7.42 -7.74
C VAL A 240 -0.75 6.85 -7.87
N CYS A 241 -1.77 7.68 -7.65
CA CYS A 241 -3.18 7.27 -7.71
C CYS A 241 -4.13 8.39 -8.20
N SER A 242 -5.39 8.06 -8.45
CA SER A 242 -6.41 9.01 -8.90
C SER A 242 -6.90 9.97 -7.81
N ASP A 243 -6.90 9.54 -6.55
CA ASP A 243 -7.33 10.33 -5.38
C ASP A 243 -6.61 9.84 -4.11
N VAL A 244 -5.80 10.71 -3.49
CA VAL A 244 -5.04 10.40 -2.27
C VAL A 244 -5.97 10.22 -1.07
N SER A 245 -6.93 11.12 -0.87
CA SER A 245 -7.81 11.13 0.31
C SER A 245 -8.62 9.84 0.47
N ARG A 246 -9.03 9.23 -0.64
CA ARG A 246 -9.78 7.97 -0.69
C ARG A 246 -8.90 6.73 -0.62
N ARG A 247 -7.63 6.81 -1.07
CA ARG A 247 -6.65 5.71 -0.94
C ARG A 247 -6.02 5.64 0.46
N LEU A 248 -5.69 6.79 1.06
CA LEU A 248 -4.84 6.89 2.25
C LEU A 248 -5.36 6.07 3.45
N GLY A 249 -6.66 6.13 3.74
CA GLY A 249 -7.26 5.37 4.85
C GLY A 249 -7.15 3.84 4.68
N GLY A 250 -7.21 3.35 3.44
CA GLY A 250 -7.04 1.93 3.13
C GLY A 250 -5.58 1.45 3.12
N LEU A 251 -4.63 2.37 2.97
CA LEU A 251 -3.19 2.09 2.92
C LEU A 251 -2.52 2.20 4.30
N THR A 252 -2.83 3.23 5.09
CA THR A 252 -2.11 3.60 6.33
C THR A 252 -2.10 2.51 7.41
N SER A 253 -3.07 1.59 7.39
CA SER A 253 -3.13 0.44 8.30
C SER A 253 -2.41 -0.82 7.80
N ARG A 254 -1.81 -0.78 6.61
CA ARG A 254 -1.31 -1.95 5.86
C ARG A 254 0.08 -1.76 5.24
N ALA A 255 0.45 -0.53 4.89
CA ALA A 255 1.73 -0.20 4.28
C ALA A 255 2.11 1.25 4.55
N GLY A 256 3.41 1.56 4.42
CA GLY A 256 3.98 2.89 4.62
C GLY A 256 5.48 2.88 4.34
N GLY A 257 6.16 4.01 4.60
CA GLY A 257 7.57 4.18 4.20
C GLY A 257 7.75 4.55 2.72
N PHE A 258 6.71 5.11 2.10
CA PHE A 258 6.70 5.60 0.72
C PHE A 258 5.96 6.95 0.63
N ALA A 259 6.18 7.68 -0.46
CA ALA A 259 5.44 8.90 -0.76
C ALA A 259 4.20 8.59 -1.61
N LEU A 260 3.09 9.31 -1.40
CA LEU A 260 1.82 9.13 -2.10
C LEU A 260 1.36 10.45 -2.73
N ILE A 261 1.06 10.44 -4.02
CA ILE A 261 0.64 11.61 -4.80
C ILE A 261 -0.56 11.31 -5.70
N SER A 262 -1.41 12.30 -5.96
CA SER A 262 -2.46 12.17 -6.98
C SER A 262 -1.91 12.45 -8.39
N TYR A 263 -2.48 11.84 -9.43
CA TYR A 263 -2.11 12.13 -10.83
C TYR A 263 -2.16 13.64 -11.16
N ALA A 264 -3.15 14.37 -10.62
CA ALA A 264 -3.28 15.81 -10.84
C ALA A 264 -2.22 16.64 -10.09
N ALA A 265 -1.83 16.23 -8.88
CA ALA A 265 -0.72 16.85 -8.17
C ALA A 265 0.62 16.60 -8.90
N LEU A 266 0.82 15.40 -9.44
CA LEU A 266 1.99 15.08 -10.25
C LEU A 266 2.00 15.81 -11.61
N GLU A 267 0.82 16.03 -12.23
CA GLU A 267 0.68 16.90 -13.41
C GLU A 267 1.00 18.38 -13.11
N ALA A 268 0.77 18.84 -11.87
CA ALA A 268 1.10 20.20 -11.43
C ALA A 268 2.60 20.37 -11.09
N GLU A 269 3.23 19.34 -10.51
CA GLU A 269 4.66 19.33 -10.14
C GLU A 269 5.44 18.13 -10.76
N PRO A 270 5.63 18.08 -12.10
CA PRO A 270 6.27 16.94 -12.78
C PRO A 270 7.65 16.54 -12.23
N ALA A 271 8.45 17.52 -11.78
CA ALA A 271 9.80 17.29 -11.26
C ALA A 271 9.83 16.42 -10.00
N LEU A 272 8.70 16.25 -9.29
CA LEU A 272 8.63 15.36 -8.13
C LEU A 272 8.95 13.91 -8.49
N VAL A 273 8.65 13.45 -9.72
CA VAL A 273 8.90 12.06 -10.13
C VAL A 273 10.39 11.71 -10.11
N GLU A 274 11.27 12.66 -10.42
CA GLU A 274 12.73 12.43 -10.54
C GLU A 274 13.40 12.13 -9.19
N ARG A 275 12.75 12.49 -8.08
CA ARG A 275 13.22 12.19 -6.71
C ARG A 275 13.17 10.69 -6.34
N PHE A 276 12.46 9.86 -7.12
CA PHE A 276 12.09 8.50 -6.73
C PHE A 276 12.67 7.43 -7.67
N GLY A 277 13.38 6.45 -7.12
CA GLY A 277 13.93 5.33 -7.88
C GLY A 277 12.85 4.39 -8.42
N HIS A 278 11.75 4.25 -7.65
CA HIS A 278 10.58 3.46 -8.04
C HIS A 278 9.31 4.31 -8.03
N VAL A 279 8.55 4.26 -9.11
CA VAL A 279 7.19 4.79 -9.21
C VAL A 279 6.23 3.59 -9.23
N VAL A 280 5.17 3.60 -8.42
CA VAL A 280 4.16 2.53 -8.37
C VAL A 280 2.79 3.12 -8.68
N ALA A 281 2.22 2.77 -9.82
CA ALA A 281 0.88 3.21 -10.22
C ALA A 281 -0.18 2.29 -9.59
N LEU A 282 -0.87 2.79 -8.55
CA LEU A 282 -1.87 2.03 -7.78
C LEU A 282 -3.19 1.84 -8.51
N ASP A 283 -3.46 2.69 -9.49
CA ASP A 283 -4.58 2.63 -10.43
C ASP A 283 -4.17 3.31 -11.74
N PRO A 284 -4.78 2.97 -12.89
CA PRO A 284 -4.39 3.54 -14.16
C PRO A 284 -4.66 5.05 -14.23
N PRO A 285 -3.84 5.84 -14.94
CA PRO A 285 -4.14 7.23 -15.22
C PRO A 285 -5.40 7.36 -16.09
N SER A 286 -6.06 8.52 -16.06
CA SER A 286 -7.16 8.85 -16.98
C SER A 286 -6.74 9.77 -18.14
N SER A 287 -5.43 9.99 -18.33
CA SER A 287 -4.89 10.86 -19.38
C SER A 287 -3.53 10.36 -19.90
N SER A 288 -3.24 10.61 -21.19
CA SER A 288 -1.90 10.39 -21.77
C SER A 288 -0.82 11.32 -21.19
N SER A 289 -1.18 12.35 -20.42
CA SER A 289 -0.21 13.18 -19.69
C SER A 289 0.20 12.50 -18.38
N GLY A 290 -0.76 11.99 -17.60
CA GLY A 290 -0.50 11.15 -16.43
C GLY A 290 0.31 9.90 -16.78
N GLU A 291 -0.02 9.23 -17.89
CA GLU A 291 0.76 8.09 -18.40
C GLU A 291 2.21 8.47 -18.73
N ARG A 292 2.44 9.58 -19.46
CA ARG A 292 3.81 10.05 -19.75
C ARG A 292 4.60 10.40 -18.49
N LEU A 293 3.95 10.96 -17.48
CA LEU A 293 4.57 11.27 -16.18
C LEU A 293 5.00 10.01 -15.42
N LEU A 294 4.24 8.92 -15.49
CA LEU A 294 4.63 7.63 -14.91
C LEU A 294 5.94 7.08 -15.50
N PHE A 295 6.23 7.38 -16.78
CA PHE A 295 7.42 6.86 -17.49
C PHE A 295 8.60 7.85 -17.52
N ALA A 296 8.39 9.08 -17.05
CA ALA A 296 9.35 10.17 -17.10
C ALA A 296 10.52 9.99 -16.10
N GLY A 297 11.72 10.37 -16.54
CA GLY A 297 12.95 10.30 -15.73
C GLY A 297 13.57 8.89 -15.69
N SER A 298 14.47 8.66 -14.74
CA SER A 298 15.23 7.41 -14.59
C SER A 298 14.69 6.50 -13.48
N GLY A 299 14.92 5.20 -13.59
CA GLY A 299 14.55 4.20 -12.58
C GLY A 299 13.48 3.25 -13.09
N PHE A 300 12.56 2.84 -12.22
CA PHE A 300 11.51 1.86 -12.54
C PHE A 300 10.11 2.45 -12.37
N THR A 301 9.18 1.94 -13.17
CA THR A 301 7.74 2.20 -13.06
C THR A 301 6.99 0.88 -12.99
N HIS A 302 6.36 0.60 -11.85
CA HIS A 302 5.54 -0.58 -11.64
C HIS A 302 4.08 -0.26 -11.94
N LEU A 303 3.46 -1.03 -12.84
CA LEU A 303 2.03 -0.92 -13.15
C LEU A 303 1.28 -1.96 -12.31
N SER A 304 0.66 -1.57 -11.20
CA SER A 304 0.20 -2.52 -10.17
C SER A 304 -1.32 -2.50 -9.93
N TRP A 305 -2.11 -2.52 -11.00
CA TRP A 305 -3.57 -2.41 -10.92
C TRP A 305 -4.29 -3.64 -11.48
N GLY A 306 -5.43 -3.99 -10.89
CA GLY A 306 -6.40 -4.95 -11.45
C GLY A 306 -7.75 -4.28 -11.74
N GLU A 307 -8.77 -5.11 -11.93
CA GLU A 307 -10.17 -4.68 -12.09
C GLU A 307 -10.71 -3.80 -10.92
N PRO A 308 -10.40 -4.03 -9.63
CA PRO A 308 -10.83 -3.13 -8.55
C PRO A 308 -10.23 -1.73 -8.67
N GLU A 309 -8.94 -1.64 -8.99
CA GLU A 309 -8.18 -0.40 -9.15
C GLU A 309 -8.60 0.37 -10.41
N LEU A 310 -8.88 -0.32 -11.52
CA LEU A 310 -9.46 0.29 -12.73
C LEU A 310 -10.84 0.90 -12.44
N ARG A 311 -11.73 0.17 -11.75
CA ARG A 311 -13.04 0.70 -11.34
C ARG A 311 -12.91 1.89 -10.38
N PHE A 312 -11.89 1.89 -9.51
CA PHE A 312 -11.59 3.05 -8.68
C PHE A 312 -11.20 4.28 -9.53
N ALA A 313 -10.26 4.15 -10.48
CA ALA A 313 -9.90 5.24 -11.39
C ALA A 313 -11.10 5.76 -12.20
N GLN A 314 -11.95 4.87 -12.71
CA GLN A 314 -13.18 5.24 -13.41
C GLN A 314 -14.14 6.06 -12.53
N GLN A 315 -14.34 5.64 -11.27
CA GLN A 315 -15.16 6.39 -10.31
C GLN A 315 -14.55 7.75 -9.97
N MET A 316 -13.23 7.82 -9.79
CA MET A 316 -12.55 9.09 -9.49
C MET A 316 -12.63 10.06 -10.67
N HIS A 317 -12.45 9.57 -11.91
CA HIS A 317 -12.59 10.37 -13.12
C HIS A 317 -14.03 10.90 -13.32
N GLU A 318 -15.04 10.07 -13.02
CA GLU A 318 -16.45 10.49 -13.02
C GLU A 318 -16.75 11.55 -11.96
N LEU A 319 -16.21 11.42 -10.73
CA LEU A 319 -16.35 12.45 -9.68
C LEU A 319 -15.67 13.78 -10.06
N GLU A 320 -14.50 13.70 -10.70
CA GLU A 320 -13.60 14.82 -10.99
C GLU A 320 -14.04 15.65 -12.22
N TYR A 321 -14.70 15.02 -13.20
CA TYR A 321 -15.11 15.65 -14.46
C TYR A 321 -16.60 15.50 -14.82
N GLY A 322 -17.37 14.64 -14.15
CA GLY A 322 -18.83 14.50 -14.29
C GLY A 322 -19.62 15.64 -13.61
N LEU A 323 -19.28 16.89 -13.93
CA LEU A 323 -19.57 18.06 -13.09
C LEU A 323 -21.05 18.37 -12.85
N ARG A 324 -21.97 17.95 -13.74
CA ARG A 324 -23.39 18.36 -13.74
C ARG A 324 -24.08 18.15 -12.38
N ALA A 325 -23.88 17.01 -11.73
CA ALA A 325 -24.50 16.73 -10.43
C ALA A 325 -23.94 17.65 -9.33
N SER A 326 -22.62 17.82 -9.28
CA SER A 326 -21.93 18.69 -8.31
C SER A 326 -22.25 20.17 -8.51
N LEU A 327 -22.39 20.65 -9.76
CA LEU A 327 -22.81 22.01 -10.09
C LEU A 327 -24.23 22.30 -9.58
N VAL A 328 -25.17 21.40 -9.85
CA VAL A 328 -26.57 21.53 -9.41
C VAL A 328 -26.66 21.50 -7.88
N ALA A 329 -25.92 20.62 -7.21
CA ALA A 329 -25.89 20.54 -5.75
C ALA A 329 -25.33 21.82 -5.12
N LEU A 330 -24.16 22.28 -5.57
CA LEU A 330 -23.51 23.50 -5.06
C LEU A 330 -24.38 24.73 -5.30
N TYR A 331 -24.87 24.93 -6.53
CA TYR A 331 -25.69 26.09 -6.85
C TYR A 331 -27.02 26.10 -6.08
N ARG A 332 -27.67 24.94 -5.89
CA ARG A 332 -28.88 24.84 -5.05
C ARG A 332 -28.59 25.21 -3.60
N ALA A 333 -27.48 24.75 -3.04
CA ALA A 333 -27.08 25.03 -1.66
C ALA A 333 -26.72 26.50 -1.43
N LEU A 334 -26.08 27.15 -2.42
CA LEU A 334 -25.82 28.60 -2.44
C LEU A 334 -27.12 29.41 -2.60
N ARG A 335 -28.03 29.00 -3.49
CA ARG A 335 -29.31 29.68 -3.74
C ARG A 335 -30.23 29.76 -2.52
N VAL A 336 -30.14 28.79 -1.61
CA VAL A 336 -30.86 28.82 -0.32
C VAL A 336 -30.30 29.87 0.64
N ARG A 337 -29.00 30.19 0.54
CA ARG A 337 -28.25 31.08 1.44
C ARG A 337 -28.08 32.50 0.93
N GLY A 338 -28.07 32.68 -0.40
CA GLY A 338 -27.78 33.96 -1.06
C GLY A 338 -26.28 34.30 -1.10
N ARG A 339 -25.55 34.13 0.01
CA ARG A 339 -24.09 34.27 0.10
C ARG A 339 -23.50 33.23 1.06
N ALA A 340 -22.27 32.80 0.82
CA ALA A 340 -21.47 31.98 1.74
C ALA A 340 -20.03 32.51 1.83
N ILE A 341 -19.43 32.45 3.02
CA ILE A 341 -18.08 32.94 3.34
C ILE A 341 -17.34 31.98 4.29
N GLY A 342 -16.01 32.05 4.33
CA GLY A 342 -15.19 31.38 5.35
C GLY A 342 -15.46 29.87 5.48
N GLU A 343 -15.63 29.39 6.71
CA GLU A 343 -15.89 27.97 7.00
C GLU A 343 -17.17 27.43 6.33
N GLU A 344 -18.22 28.25 6.19
CA GLU A 344 -19.43 27.84 5.47
C GLU A 344 -19.16 27.63 3.99
N LEU A 345 -18.39 28.54 3.37
CA LEU A 345 -17.97 28.39 1.98
C LEU A 345 -17.12 27.12 1.81
N GLU A 346 -16.15 26.88 2.69
CA GLU A 346 -15.33 25.67 2.65
C GLU A 346 -16.19 24.41 2.76
N HIS A 347 -17.11 24.36 3.73
CA HIS A 347 -18.02 23.23 3.93
C HIS A 347 -18.89 22.96 2.69
N LEU A 348 -19.47 24.00 2.07
CA LEU A 348 -20.26 23.87 0.84
C LEU A 348 -19.45 23.37 -0.36
N LEU A 349 -18.23 23.86 -0.52
CA LEU A 349 -17.33 23.47 -1.60
C LEU A 349 -16.85 22.03 -1.44
N ARG A 350 -16.45 21.63 -0.23
CA ARG A 350 -16.16 20.22 0.11
C ARG A 350 -17.40 19.35 -0.08
N GLY A 351 -18.58 19.85 0.27
CA GLY A 351 -19.84 19.11 0.19
C GLY A 351 -19.92 17.93 1.16
N ASP A 352 -21.03 17.20 1.07
CA ASP A 352 -21.33 16.10 1.98
C ASP A 352 -20.51 14.83 1.67
N GLY A 353 -19.98 14.18 2.71
CA GLY A 353 -19.32 12.88 2.63
C GLY A 353 -17.93 12.83 3.29
N PRO A 354 -17.41 11.63 3.62
CA PRO A 354 -16.24 11.45 4.48
C PRO A 354 -14.91 11.96 3.90
N HIS A 355 -14.83 12.15 2.58
CA HIS A 355 -13.62 12.64 1.89
C HIS A 355 -13.82 14.01 1.22
N GLY A 356 -15.05 14.53 1.16
CA GLY A 356 -15.40 15.74 0.41
C GLY A 356 -15.01 15.73 -1.09
N ARG A 357 -15.16 16.89 -1.73
CA ARG A 357 -14.59 17.22 -3.04
C ARG A 357 -13.17 17.75 -2.87
N PRO A 358 -12.21 17.40 -3.72
CA PRO A 358 -10.87 17.99 -3.69
C PRO A 358 -10.94 19.46 -4.17
N ALA A 359 -9.97 20.29 -3.74
CA ALA A 359 -9.95 21.73 -4.04
C ALA A 359 -9.99 22.01 -5.57
N ARG A 360 -9.31 21.18 -6.36
CA ARG A 360 -9.36 21.21 -7.83
C ARG A 360 -10.77 21.09 -8.40
N LEU A 361 -11.58 20.17 -7.89
CA LEU A 361 -12.98 20.01 -8.32
C LEU A 361 -13.81 21.23 -7.92
N ALA A 362 -13.69 21.70 -6.69
CA ALA A 362 -14.38 22.91 -6.23
C ALA A 362 -14.05 24.15 -7.08
N ALA A 363 -12.79 24.33 -7.48
CA ALA A 363 -12.38 25.39 -8.40
C ALA A 363 -13.07 25.28 -9.77
N ARG A 364 -13.16 24.08 -10.37
CA ARG A 364 -13.91 23.88 -11.63
C ARG A 364 -15.38 24.26 -11.48
N LEU A 365 -16.01 23.88 -10.37
CA LEU A 365 -17.42 24.22 -10.11
C LEU A 365 -17.61 25.74 -10.00
N ILE A 366 -16.73 26.45 -9.29
CA ILE A 366 -16.77 27.92 -9.19
C ILE A 366 -16.57 28.55 -10.57
N ARG A 367 -15.56 28.13 -11.34
CA ARG A 367 -15.25 28.71 -12.66
C ARG A 367 -16.48 28.64 -13.58
N VAL A 368 -17.12 27.48 -13.67
CA VAL A 368 -18.35 27.29 -14.47
C VAL A 368 -19.51 28.16 -13.97
N LEU A 369 -19.75 28.24 -12.66
CA LEU A 369 -20.85 29.05 -12.12
C LEU A 369 -20.62 30.57 -12.32
N VAL A 370 -19.37 31.03 -12.28
CA VAL A 370 -18.98 32.42 -12.56
C VAL A 370 -19.12 32.74 -14.07
N GLU A 371 -18.63 31.86 -14.96
CA GLU A 371 -18.77 32.02 -16.42
C GLU A 371 -20.23 32.00 -16.90
N LEU A 372 -21.13 31.37 -16.15
CA LEU A 372 -22.56 31.36 -16.41
C LEU A 372 -23.32 32.53 -15.75
N GLU A 373 -22.61 33.45 -15.08
CA GLU A 373 -23.18 34.58 -14.33
C GLU A 373 -24.22 34.14 -13.27
N LEU A 374 -24.06 32.94 -12.72
CA LEU A 374 -24.92 32.38 -11.66
C LEU A 374 -24.43 32.76 -10.26
N VAL A 375 -23.12 32.99 -10.11
CA VAL A 375 -22.51 33.45 -8.86
C VAL A 375 -21.44 34.51 -9.15
N SER A 376 -21.20 35.41 -8.19
CA SER A 376 -19.99 36.22 -8.13
C SER A 376 -19.03 35.67 -7.08
N LEU A 377 -17.72 35.83 -7.34
CA LEU A 377 -16.63 35.44 -6.45
C LEU A 377 -15.93 36.69 -5.92
N ASP A 378 -15.97 36.88 -4.61
CA ASP A 378 -15.07 37.78 -3.88
C ASP A 378 -13.80 37.00 -3.54
N ARG A 379 -12.63 37.58 -3.86
CA ARG A 379 -11.32 36.93 -3.71
C ARG A 379 -10.53 37.45 -2.51
N ASP A 380 -10.73 38.71 -2.15
CA ASP A 380 -10.04 39.36 -1.03
C ASP A 380 -10.64 38.89 0.32
N LEU A 381 -11.96 38.74 0.36
CA LEU A 381 -12.67 38.01 1.41
C LEU A 381 -13.42 36.83 0.77
N PRO A 382 -12.82 35.63 0.71
CA PRO A 382 -13.34 34.49 -0.06
C PRO A 382 -14.84 34.23 0.16
N ALA A 383 -15.64 34.62 -0.84
CA ALA A 383 -17.09 34.56 -0.80
C ALA A 383 -17.67 34.15 -2.15
N LEU A 384 -18.74 33.35 -2.11
CA LEU A 384 -19.64 33.17 -3.24
C LEU A 384 -20.99 33.81 -2.92
N ALA A 385 -21.45 34.70 -3.80
CA ALA A 385 -22.79 35.27 -3.74
C ALA A 385 -23.57 34.89 -4.99
N VAL A 386 -24.87 34.62 -4.84
CA VAL A 386 -25.74 34.25 -5.95
C VAL A 386 -26.09 35.50 -6.75
N ALA A 387 -25.75 35.49 -8.03
CA ALA A 387 -26.21 36.50 -8.97
C ALA A 387 -27.64 36.15 -9.42
N GLY A 388 -28.43 37.15 -9.82
CA GLY A 388 -29.86 37.02 -10.14
C GLY A 388 -30.19 36.26 -11.44
N GLY A 389 -29.39 35.25 -11.79
CA GLY A 389 -29.43 34.56 -13.08
C GLY A 389 -30.71 33.78 -13.36
N SER A 390 -31.14 33.82 -14.62
CA SER A 390 -32.20 32.99 -15.16
C SER A 390 -31.74 31.53 -15.38
N ARG A 391 -32.67 30.65 -15.78
CA ARG A 391 -32.33 29.29 -16.20
C ARG A 391 -31.36 29.35 -17.39
N THR A 392 -30.24 28.63 -17.30
CA THR A 392 -29.17 28.63 -18.29
C THR A 392 -28.76 27.20 -18.68
N GLU A 393 -28.03 27.09 -19.78
CA GLU A 393 -27.39 25.86 -20.27
C GLU A 393 -25.92 25.86 -19.85
N LEU A 394 -25.40 24.70 -19.42
CA LEU A 394 -24.02 24.61 -18.91
C LEU A 394 -22.99 24.78 -20.03
N GLU A 395 -23.39 24.39 -21.24
CA GLU A 395 -22.65 24.40 -22.49
C GLU A 395 -22.31 25.83 -22.98
N ARG A 396 -22.88 26.86 -22.34
CA ARG A 396 -22.49 28.27 -22.50
C ARG A 396 -21.14 28.60 -21.84
N SER A 397 -20.75 27.89 -20.77
CA SER A 397 -19.44 28.05 -20.12
C SER A 397 -18.33 27.44 -20.98
N PRO A 398 -17.31 28.20 -21.40
CA PRO A 398 -16.13 27.65 -22.08
C PRO A 398 -15.47 26.53 -21.28
N SER A 399 -15.27 26.71 -19.97
CA SER A 399 -14.61 25.70 -19.14
C SER A 399 -15.46 24.44 -18.96
N TYR A 400 -16.79 24.53 -18.84
CA TYR A 400 -17.65 23.35 -18.81
C TYR A 400 -17.48 22.48 -20.06
N ARG A 401 -17.35 23.09 -21.25
CA ARG A 401 -17.07 22.34 -22.49
C ARG A 401 -15.69 21.66 -22.47
N VAL A 402 -14.66 22.33 -21.96
CA VAL A 402 -13.32 21.74 -21.79
C VAL A 402 -13.37 20.56 -20.81
N TYR A 403 -14.09 20.69 -19.70
CA TYR A 403 -14.22 19.63 -18.71
C TYR A 403 -15.07 18.46 -19.20
N ALA A 404 -16.12 18.71 -19.98
CA ALA A 404 -16.92 17.68 -20.64
C ALA A 404 -16.09 16.90 -21.67
N GLN A 405 -15.25 17.58 -22.45
CA GLN A 405 -14.32 16.91 -23.37
C GLN A 405 -13.32 16.02 -22.59
N ARG A 406 -12.71 16.54 -21.52
CA ARG A 406 -11.83 15.75 -20.63
C ARG A 406 -12.55 14.57 -19.99
N HIS A 407 -13.84 14.72 -19.65
CA HIS A 407 -14.67 13.65 -19.13
C HIS A 407 -14.78 12.51 -20.14
N GLU A 408 -15.17 12.81 -21.39
CA GLU A 408 -15.23 11.83 -22.48
C GLU A 408 -13.87 11.19 -22.77
N ASP A 409 -12.81 11.99 -22.89
CA ASP A 409 -11.48 11.51 -23.28
C ASP A 409 -10.90 10.56 -22.23
N GLY A 410 -11.02 10.89 -20.94
CA GLY A 410 -10.57 9.97 -19.89
C GLY A 410 -11.46 8.74 -19.71
N ARG A 411 -12.76 8.82 -20.06
CA ARG A 411 -13.63 7.63 -20.15
C ARG A 411 -13.18 6.71 -21.29
N ARG A 412 -12.82 7.27 -22.46
CA ARG A 412 -12.24 6.51 -23.59
C ARG A 412 -10.91 5.88 -23.17
N PHE A 413 -10.00 6.67 -22.59
CA PHE A 413 -8.69 6.19 -22.12
C PHE A 413 -8.81 5.04 -21.12
N LEU A 414 -9.62 5.20 -20.07
CA LEU A 414 -9.83 4.14 -19.06
C LEU A 414 -10.55 2.91 -19.62
N SER A 415 -11.37 3.06 -20.67
CA SER A 415 -11.98 1.92 -21.37
C SER A 415 -11.00 1.15 -22.28
N SER A 416 -9.87 1.76 -22.66
CA SER A 416 -8.80 1.10 -23.43
C SER A 416 -7.69 0.52 -22.56
N VAL A 417 -7.77 0.65 -21.23
CA VAL A 417 -6.80 0.05 -20.31
C VAL A 417 -6.94 -1.46 -20.33
N ASN A 418 -6.00 -2.13 -20.99
CA ASN A 418 -5.91 -3.58 -20.94
C ASN A 418 -5.61 -4.04 -19.51
N LEU A 419 -6.37 -5.03 -19.04
CA LEU A 419 -6.04 -5.83 -17.87
C LEU A 419 -5.32 -7.09 -18.34
N LEU A 420 -4.29 -7.52 -17.60
CA LEU A 420 -3.75 -8.86 -17.76
C LEU A 420 -4.79 -9.86 -17.22
N PRO A 421 -4.97 -11.04 -17.86
CA PRO A 421 -5.84 -12.08 -17.33
C PRO A 421 -5.33 -12.53 -15.97
N SER A 422 -6.24 -12.73 -15.01
CA SER A 422 -5.92 -13.38 -13.74
C SER A 422 -5.39 -14.78 -14.01
N GLY A 423 -4.12 -15.03 -13.67
CA GLY A 423 -3.47 -16.34 -13.77
C GLY A 423 -3.99 -17.36 -12.75
#